data_AF-A0A949JX45-F1
#
_entry.id   AF-A0A949JX45-F1
#
_cell.length_a   1.000
_cell.length_b   1.000
_cell.length_c   1.000
_cell.angle_alpha   90.00
_cell.angle_beta   90.00
_cell.angle_gamma   90.00
#
_symmetry.space_group_name_H-M   'P 1'
#
loop_
_entity.id
_entity.type
_entity.pdbx_description
1 polymer ?
#
loop_
_entity_poly.entity_id
_entity_poly.type
_entity_poly.pdbx_seq_one_letter_code
_entity_poly.pdbx_strand_id
1 'polypeptide(L)'
;MADALGFLGKMGMAPIATWDTVYSATSMAVIPILSESISANWERIKDEALIGSGGQLPSDQGVFGAPGSTKHPLDYNNFLALFEAVLGAEAGGVVTIEDCLDIFKWLEFEKSVSRHRFGAAVAKKIVIAGSQKGQVTVEVEWACKSFDNNVAVFPAGASAPAAMTKVRFQDLVFRIGDQANSLASGDAMEISEFEISFDRNMKDDDYVARAANAQ
;
A
#
# COMPACT_ATOMS: atom_id res chain seq x y z
N MET A 1 -21.76 21.17 -4.33
CA MET A 1 -22.25 19.80 -4.04
C MET A 1 -21.11 19.10 -3.32
N ALA A 2 -21.29 18.77 -2.05
CA ALA A 2 -20.34 17.94 -1.34
C ALA A 2 -20.50 16.53 -1.91
N ASP A 3 -19.54 16.07 -2.70
CA ASP A 3 -19.43 14.66 -3.05
C ASP A 3 -19.20 13.91 -1.74
N ALA A 4 -20.29 13.43 -1.15
CA ALA A 4 -20.28 12.37 -0.16
C ALA A 4 -19.74 11.12 -0.86
N LEU A 5 -18.42 11.04 -0.99
CA LEU A 5 -17.74 9.91 -1.59
C LEU A 5 -17.90 8.72 -0.64
N GLY A 6 -18.80 7.81 -1.02
CA GLY A 6 -19.05 6.51 -0.40
C GLY A 6 -17.85 5.57 -0.46
N PHE A 7 -16.78 5.91 0.25
CA PHE A 7 -15.69 4.98 0.54
C PHE A 7 -15.91 4.37 1.92
N LEU A 8 -16.23 3.08 1.95
CA LEU A 8 -16.43 2.32 3.19
C LEU A 8 -15.11 1.89 3.84
N GLY A 9 -13.96 2.13 3.18
CA GLY A 9 -12.64 1.68 3.60
C GLY A 9 -11.56 2.76 3.52
N LYS A 10 -10.67 2.80 4.51
CA LYS A 10 -9.42 3.60 4.50
C LYS A 10 -8.26 2.78 5.05
N MET A 11 -7.05 3.12 4.63
CA MET A 11 -5.79 2.54 5.06
C MET A 11 -4.94 3.63 5.73
N GLY A 12 -4.52 3.39 6.96
CA GLY A 12 -3.45 4.13 7.62
C GLY A 12 -2.11 3.51 7.26
N MET A 13 -1.13 4.34 6.90
CA MET A 13 0.23 3.90 6.61
C MET A 13 1.23 4.74 7.40
N ALA A 14 2.10 4.08 8.16
CA ALA A 14 3.13 4.75 8.94
C ALA A 14 4.49 4.06 8.77
N PRO A 15 5.60 4.80 8.64
CA PRO A 15 6.94 4.22 8.66
C PRO A 15 7.29 3.68 10.04
N ILE A 16 8.09 2.62 10.08
CA ILE A 16 8.71 2.11 11.30
C ILE A 16 10.21 1.92 11.13
N ALA A 17 10.94 2.19 12.21
CA ALA A 17 12.40 2.14 12.23
C ALA A 17 12.93 0.71 12.29
N THR A 18 12.23 -0.20 12.95
CA THR A 18 12.60 -1.61 13.07
C THR A 18 11.36 -2.51 12.99
N TRP A 19 11.61 -3.80 12.84
CA TRP A 19 10.57 -4.80 13.04
C TRP A 19 10.02 -4.71 14.46
N ASP A 20 8.69 -4.75 14.59
CA ASP A 20 7.94 -4.72 15.86
C ASP A 20 7.99 -3.39 16.67
N THR A 21 8.58 -2.32 16.12
CA THR A 21 8.38 -1.00 16.75
C THR A 21 6.94 -0.54 16.58
N VAL A 22 6.35 -0.04 17.67
CA VAL A 22 5.04 0.61 17.64
C VAL A 22 5.14 1.89 16.81
N TYR A 23 4.28 2.02 15.79
CA TYR A 23 4.20 3.22 14.96
C TYR A 23 3.69 4.41 15.77
N SER A 24 4.11 5.63 15.41
CA SER A 24 3.49 6.84 15.95
C SER A 24 2.22 7.16 15.16
N ALA A 25 1.09 7.30 15.88
CA ALA A 25 -0.20 7.66 15.28
C ALA A 25 -0.16 9.02 14.56
N THR A 26 0.73 9.93 14.96
CA THR A 26 0.83 11.29 14.39
C THR A 26 1.57 11.34 13.05
N SER A 27 2.30 10.29 12.68
CA SER A 27 3.00 10.18 11.39
C SER A 27 2.24 9.33 10.38
N MET A 28 0.97 9.01 10.66
CA MET A 28 0.19 8.11 9.81
C MET A 28 -0.48 8.87 8.67
N ALA A 29 -0.12 8.52 7.44
CA ALA A 29 -0.81 8.94 6.23
C ALA A 29 -2.09 8.11 6.06
N VAL A 30 -3.25 8.77 5.91
CA VAL A 30 -4.53 8.09 5.68
C VAL A 30 -4.89 8.14 4.22
N ILE A 31 -4.95 6.96 3.62
CA ILE A 31 -5.14 6.76 2.19
C ILE A 31 -6.49 6.05 1.98
N PRO A 32 -7.39 6.58 1.14
CA PRO A 32 -8.63 5.88 0.81
C PRO A 32 -8.33 4.58 0.04
N ILE A 33 -9.17 3.57 0.22
CA ILE A 33 -9.06 2.31 -0.54
C ILE A 33 -10.35 2.00 -1.30
N LEU A 34 -10.19 1.43 -2.49
CA LEU A 34 -11.28 0.84 -3.27
C LEU A 34 -11.47 -0.63 -2.88
N SER A 35 -10.36 -1.35 -2.71
CA SER A 35 -10.34 -2.76 -2.35
C SER A 35 -9.01 -3.14 -1.73
N GLU A 36 -9.01 -4.27 -1.05
CA GLU A 36 -7.84 -4.88 -0.43
C GLU A 36 -8.00 -6.41 -0.51
N SER A 37 -6.88 -7.11 -0.70
CA SER A 37 -6.81 -8.57 -0.91
C SER A 37 -5.71 -9.24 -0.09
N ILE A 38 -5.12 -8.53 0.88
CA ILE A 38 -4.04 -9.06 1.72
C ILE A 38 -4.62 -10.15 2.62
N SER A 39 -4.02 -11.34 2.53
CA SER A 39 -4.49 -12.49 3.26
C SER A 39 -3.34 -13.14 4.00
N ALA A 40 -3.58 -13.45 5.29
CA ALA A 40 -2.65 -14.24 6.07
C ALA A 40 -2.76 -15.71 5.64
N ASN A 41 -1.64 -16.29 5.18
CA ASN A 41 -1.55 -17.72 4.99
C ASN A 41 -1.23 -18.35 6.35
N TRP A 42 -2.24 -18.98 6.95
CA TRP A 42 -2.11 -19.66 8.23
C TRP A 42 -1.39 -20.98 8.00
N GLU A 43 -0.08 -21.03 8.25
CA GLU A 43 0.59 -22.31 8.43
C GLU A 43 0.10 -22.93 9.74
N ARG A 44 -0.68 -24.01 9.66
CA ARG A 44 -1.10 -24.76 10.84
C ARG A 44 0.15 -25.24 11.58
N ILE A 45 0.20 -24.97 12.89
CA ILE A 45 1.20 -25.55 13.79
C ILE A 45 1.14 -27.08 13.62
N LYS A 46 2.22 -27.67 13.10
CA LYS A 46 2.41 -29.13 13.00
C LYS A 46 2.94 -29.69 14.32
N ASP A 47 2.38 -29.27 15.43
CA ASP A 47 2.72 -29.87 16.73
C ASP A 47 1.78 -31.07 16.93
N GLU A 48 2.34 -32.27 16.81
CA GLU A 48 1.59 -33.53 16.98
C GLU A 48 0.94 -33.64 18.37
N ALA A 49 1.43 -32.89 19.37
CA ALA A 49 0.85 -32.85 20.71
C ALA A 49 -0.51 -32.13 20.79
N LEU A 50 -0.88 -31.33 19.76
CA LEU A 50 -2.12 -30.54 19.72
C LEU A 50 -3.20 -31.13 18.81
N ILE A 51 -2.98 -32.32 18.23
CA ILE A 51 -3.98 -33.03 17.43
C ILE A 51 -5.20 -33.35 18.32
N GLY A 52 -6.31 -32.67 18.08
CA GLY A 52 -7.59 -32.89 18.77
C GLY A 52 -8.03 -31.82 19.77
N SER A 53 -7.26 -30.74 19.92
CA SER A 53 -7.63 -29.60 20.78
C SER A 53 -8.09 -28.41 19.94
N GLY A 54 -9.37 -28.05 20.01
CA GLY A 54 -9.90 -26.83 19.39
C GLY A 54 -9.84 -25.67 20.38
N GLY A 55 -8.79 -24.84 20.28
CA GLY A 55 -8.68 -23.59 21.03
C GLY A 55 -8.31 -22.44 20.10
N GLN A 56 -8.87 -21.26 20.33
CA GLN A 56 -8.36 -20.02 19.73
C GLN A 56 -7.17 -19.60 20.59
N LEU A 57 -5.95 -19.64 20.03
CA LEU A 57 -4.80 -19.03 20.70
C LEU A 57 -5.04 -17.51 20.77
N PRO A 58 -4.55 -16.83 21.83
CA PRO A 58 -4.54 -15.36 21.86
C PRO A 58 -3.92 -14.87 20.55
N SER A 59 -4.57 -13.90 19.88
CA SER A 59 -4.23 -13.40 18.54
C SER A 59 -2.81 -13.75 18.16
N ASP A 60 -2.64 -14.74 17.29
CA ASP A 60 -1.33 -15.21 16.84
C ASP A 60 -0.60 -13.99 16.24
N GLN A 61 0.18 -13.31 17.06
CA GLN A 61 1.27 -12.45 16.63
C GLN A 61 2.38 -13.38 16.17
N GLY A 62 2.08 -14.11 15.09
CA GLY A 62 2.98 -15.03 14.44
C GLY A 62 3.67 -14.32 13.29
N VAL A 63 4.91 -14.70 13.04
CA VAL A 63 5.60 -14.36 11.80
C VAL A 63 5.00 -15.21 10.71
N PHE A 64 4.09 -14.66 9.91
CA PHE A 64 3.53 -15.34 8.75
C PHE A 64 3.53 -14.40 7.54
N GLY A 65 3.80 -14.96 6.36
CA GLY A 65 3.69 -14.24 5.11
C GLY A 65 2.23 -13.92 4.81
N ALA A 66 1.90 -12.64 4.77
CA ALA A 66 0.61 -12.14 4.32
C ALA A 66 0.80 -11.30 3.05
N PRO A 67 0.82 -11.94 1.87
CA PRO A 67 0.87 -11.23 0.59
C PRO A 67 -0.52 -10.75 0.17
N GLY A 68 -0.55 -9.73 -0.68
CA GLY A 68 -1.74 -9.32 -1.43
C GLY A 68 -1.62 -7.90 -1.96
N SER A 69 -2.73 -7.32 -2.39
CA SER A 69 -2.75 -5.98 -2.99
C SER A 69 -3.78 -5.05 -2.37
N THR A 70 -3.50 -3.76 -2.46
CA THR A 70 -4.45 -2.69 -2.17
C THR A 70 -4.68 -1.87 -3.42
N LYS A 71 -5.93 -1.47 -3.66
CA LYS A 71 -6.31 -0.62 -4.79
C LYS A 71 -6.82 0.72 -4.29
N HIS A 72 -6.33 1.79 -4.88
CA HIS A 72 -6.58 3.17 -4.50
C HIS A 72 -7.00 4.00 -5.72
N PRO A 73 -7.84 5.03 -5.54
CA PRO A 73 -7.93 6.07 -6.54
C PRO A 73 -6.61 6.86 -6.56
N LEU A 74 -6.11 7.24 -7.74
CA LEU A 74 -5.02 8.19 -7.83
C LEU A 74 -5.52 9.58 -7.40
N ASP A 75 -4.87 10.16 -6.41
CA ASP A 75 -5.21 11.46 -5.83
C ASP A 75 -3.95 12.31 -5.70
N TYR A 76 -4.03 13.59 -6.05
CA TYR A 76 -2.89 14.51 -6.04
C TYR A 76 -2.28 14.72 -4.65
N ASN A 77 -3.01 14.46 -3.57
CA ASN A 77 -2.52 14.72 -2.22
C ASN A 77 -1.88 13.48 -1.56
N ASN A 78 -2.36 12.28 -1.88
CA ASN A 78 -1.98 11.05 -1.18
C ASN A 78 -1.09 10.09 -2.00
N PHE A 79 -0.90 10.33 -3.31
CA PHE A 79 -0.12 9.42 -4.14
C PHE A 79 1.36 9.35 -3.75
N LEU A 80 1.94 10.45 -3.28
CA LEU A 80 3.36 10.51 -2.90
C LEU A 80 3.72 9.47 -1.83
N ALA A 81 2.84 9.26 -0.84
CA ALA A 81 3.08 8.28 0.21
C ALA A 81 3.16 6.84 -0.35
N LEU A 82 2.33 6.49 -1.33
CA LEU A 82 2.36 5.17 -1.99
C LEU A 82 3.62 5.02 -2.85
N PHE A 83 4.02 6.08 -3.54
CA PHE A 83 5.22 6.07 -4.37
C PHE A 83 6.48 5.98 -3.52
N GLU A 84 6.57 6.73 -2.42
CA GLU A 84 7.65 6.63 -1.44
C GLU A 84 7.73 5.22 -0.86
N ALA A 85 6.60 4.58 -0.54
CA ALA A 85 6.57 3.22 -0.03
C ALA A 85 7.16 2.18 -1.00
N VAL A 86 7.10 2.44 -2.32
CA VAL A 86 7.57 1.52 -3.36
C VAL A 86 8.98 1.89 -3.84
N LEU A 87 9.25 3.17 -4.09
CA LEU A 87 10.48 3.65 -4.69
C LEU A 87 11.55 3.99 -3.65
N GLY A 88 11.13 4.37 -2.44
CA GLY A 88 12.02 4.41 -1.29
C GLY A 88 12.27 5.78 -0.68
N ALA A 89 12.37 6.85 -1.47
CA ALA A 89 12.59 8.18 -0.93
C ALA A 89 11.79 9.24 -1.67
N GLU A 90 11.26 10.21 -0.92
CA GLU A 90 10.58 11.39 -1.44
C GLU A 90 11.27 12.64 -0.87
N ALA A 91 11.67 13.54 -1.76
CA ALA A 91 12.22 14.83 -1.38
C ALA A 91 11.73 15.92 -2.36
N GLY A 92 10.89 16.83 -1.86
CA GLY A 92 10.45 18.00 -2.62
C GLY A 92 9.59 17.65 -3.84
N GLY A 93 8.81 16.58 -3.76
CA GLY A 93 7.96 16.05 -4.83
C GLY A 93 8.71 15.17 -5.84
N VAL A 94 10.01 14.94 -5.63
CA VAL A 94 10.80 14.00 -6.42
C VAL A 94 10.89 12.68 -5.66
N VAL A 95 10.45 11.61 -6.31
CA VAL A 95 10.56 10.26 -5.77
C VAL A 95 11.72 9.55 -6.46
N THR A 96 12.70 9.10 -5.67
CA THR A 96 13.89 8.42 -6.17
C THR A 96 13.87 6.94 -5.81
N ILE A 97 14.43 6.13 -6.72
CA ILE A 97 14.69 4.72 -6.45
C ILE A 97 15.89 4.66 -5.51
N GLU A 98 15.62 4.44 -4.24
CA GLU A 98 16.64 4.08 -3.26
C GLU A 98 16.51 2.60 -2.93
N ASP A 99 17.62 1.95 -2.56
CA ASP A 99 17.62 0.55 -2.15
C ASP A 99 16.96 0.41 -0.77
N CYS A 100 15.63 0.56 -0.73
CA CYS A 100 14.84 0.72 0.48
C CYS A 100 14.36 -0.61 1.01
N LEU A 101 15.33 -1.46 1.32
CA LEU A 101 15.12 -2.75 1.94
C LEU A 101 14.77 -2.64 3.43
N ASP A 102 14.91 -1.43 4.01
CA ASP A 102 14.72 -1.14 5.44
C ASP A 102 13.46 -0.30 5.76
N ILE A 103 12.67 0.09 4.74
CA ILE A 103 11.45 0.90 4.97
C ILE A 103 10.26 -0.02 5.21
N PHE A 104 10.19 -0.52 6.44
CA PHE A 104 9.00 -1.20 6.91
C PHE A 104 7.87 -0.19 7.12
N LYS A 105 6.65 -0.58 6.75
CA LYS A 105 5.45 0.19 7.06
C LYS A 105 4.50 -0.64 7.93
N TRP A 106 3.75 0.05 8.79
CA TRP A 106 2.51 -0.48 9.33
C TRP A 106 1.36 -0.09 8.43
N LEU A 107 0.49 -1.06 8.13
CA LEU A 107 -0.75 -0.86 7.41
C LEU A 107 -1.92 -1.15 8.33
N GLU A 108 -2.81 -0.18 8.52
CA GLU A 108 -4.02 -0.38 9.30
C GLU A 108 -5.25 -0.11 8.46
N PHE A 109 -6.17 -1.05 8.42
CA PHE A 109 -7.37 -0.98 7.60
C PHE A 109 -8.58 -0.74 8.48
N GLU A 110 -9.33 0.31 8.18
CA GLU A 110 -10.68 0.50 8.68
C GLU A 110 -11.64 0.31 7.51
N LYS A 111 -12.20 -0.89 7.41
CA LYS A 111 -13.36 -1.20 6.56
C LYS A 111 -14.58 -1.13 7.48
N SER A 112 -15.68 -0.55 7.03
CA SER A 112 -16.85 -0.23 7.87
C SER A 112 -17.36 -1.37 8.79
N VAL A 113 -17.06 -2.62 8.45
CA VAL A 113 -17.44 -3.83 9.21
C VAL A 113 -16.25 -4.58 9.84
N SER A 114 -15.01 -4.24 9.51
CA SER A 114 -13.82 -4.93 10.01
C SER A 114 -12.61 -4.03 10.07
N ARG A 115 -11.83 -4.21 11.13
CA ARG A 115 -10.52 -3.57 11.28
C ARG A 115 -9.47 -4.64 11.39
N HIS A 116 -8.34 -4.40 10.76
CA HIS A 116 -7.15 -5.22 10.91
C HIS A 116 -5.92 -4.42 10.57
N ARG A 117 -4.81 -4.86 11.12
CA ARG A 117 -3.50 -4.30 10.88
C ARG A 117 -2.57 -5.37 10.33
N PHE A 118 -1.67 -4.93 9.46
CA PHE A 118 -0.52 -5.68 9.01
C PHE A 118 0.75 -4.93 9.36
N GLY A 119 1.69 -5.61 10.00
CA GLY A 119 2.98 -5.03 10.38
C GLY A 119 4.11 -5.53 9.50
N ALA A 120 5.18 -4.75 9.45
CA ALA A 120 6.35 -4.97 8.59
C ALA A 120 5.98 -5.21 7.12
N ALA A 121 5.08 -4.37 6.61
CA ALA A 121 4.68 -4.36 5.22
C ALA A 121 5.76 -3.70 4.37
N VAL A 122 6.06 -4.31 3.22
CA VAL A 122 6.93 -3.76 2.19
C VAL A 122 6.19 -3.80 0.85
N ALA A 123 6.23 -2.69 0.11
CA ALA A 123 5.63 -2.63 -1.22
C ALA A 123 6.59 -3.21 -2.26
N LYS A 124 6.09 -4.16 -3.05
CA LYS A 124 6.85 -4.90 -4.08
C LYS A 124 6.67 -4.29 -5.47
N LYS A 125 5.43 -3.90 -5.76
CA LYS A 125 5.01 -3.46 -7.09
C LYS A 125 3.96 -2.38 -6.96
N ILE A 126 4.01 -1.43 -7.89
CA ILE A 126 2.97 -0.43 -8.09
C ILE A 126 2.50 -0.48 -9.53
N VAL A 127 1.20 -0.39 -9.74
CA VAL A 127 0.55 -0.36 -11.05
C VAL A 127 -0.38 0.85 -11.10
N ILE A 128 -0.19 1.71 -12.09
CA ILE A 128 -1.03 2.87 -12.36
C ILE A 128 -1.77 2.59 -13.65
N ALA A 129 -3.08 2.55 -13.60
CA ALA A 129 -3.91 2.24 -14.74
C ALA A 129 -5.11 3.18 -14.86
N GLY A 130 -5.55 3.42 -16.09
CA GLY A 130 -6.74 4.22 -16.36
C GLY A 130 -7.33 3.91 -17.73
N SER A 131 -8.62 4.22 -17.87
CA SER A 131 -9.36 4.07 -19.13
C SER A 131 -10.23 5.30 -19.41
N GLN A 132 -10.59 5.52 -20.68
CA GLN A 132 -11.21 6.76 -21.22
C GLN A 132 -12.40 7.37 -20.44
N LYS A 133 -13.09 6.59 -19.61
CA LYS A 133 -14.25 7.05 -18.82
C LYS A 133 -14.10 6.75 -17.33
N GLY A 134 -12.92 6.31 -16.90
CA GLY A 134 -12.62 5.86 -15.55
C GLY A 134 -11.82 6.87 -14.73
N GLN A 135 -11.80 6.61 -13.43
CA GLN A 135 -10.77 7.16 -12.55
C GLN A 135 -9.45 6.46 -12.84
N VAL A 136 -8.35 7.19 -12.68
CA VAL A 136 -7.03 6.56 -12.65
C VAL A 136 -6.89 5.88 -11.30
N THR A 137 -6.43 4.64 -11.31
CA THR A 137 -6.25 3.84 -10.09
C THR A 137 -4.79 3.48 -9.90
N VAL A 138 -4.39 3.37 -8.64
CA VAL A 138 -3.10 2.85 -8.21
C VAL A 138 -3.34 1.55 -7.47
N GLU A 139 -2.68 0.49 -7.91
CA GLU A 139 -2.63 -0.78 -7.20
C GLU A 139 -1.23 -0.99 -6.65
N VAL A 140 -1.13 -1.39 -5.38
CA VAL A 140 0.14 -1.68 -4.71
C VAL A 140 0.11 -3.11 -4.21
N GLU A 141 1.13 -3.89 -4.59
CA GLU A 141 1.34 -5.23 -4.05
C GLU A 141 2.24 -5.17 -2.82
N TRP A 142 1.83 -5.85 -1.77
CA TRP A 142 2.48 -5.86 -0.46
C TRP A 142 2.93 -7.26 -0.07
N ALA A 143 4.05 -7.32 0.63
CA ALA A 143 4.42 -8.45 1.48
C ALA A 143 4.41 -8.00 2.94
N CYS A 144 3.63 -8.67 3.78
CA CYS A 144 3.51 -8.36 5.21
C CYS A 144 3.89 -9.57 6.08
N LYS A 145 4.24 -9.31 7.35
CA LYS A 145 4.82 -10.32 8.26
C LYS A 145 4.00 -10.65 9.51
N SER A 146 3.08 -9.76 9.83
CA SER A 146 2.21 -9.90 10.98
C SER A 146 0.83 -9.43 10.57
N PHE A 147 -0.18 -10.03 11.17
CA PHE A 147 -1.57 -9.61 11.04
C PHE A 147 -2.20 -9.63 12.42
N ASP A 148 -3.03 -8.64 12.67
CA ASP A 148 -3.84 -8.58 13.87
C ASP A 148 -5.22 -8.01 13.54
N ASN A 149 -6.26 -8.73 13.94
CA ASN A 149 -7.66 -8.41 13.74
C ASN A 149 -8.36 -7.91 15.01
N ASN A 150 -7.65 -7.79 16.14
CA ASN A 150 -8.16 -7.29 17.42
C ASN A 150 -8.01 -5.78 17.56
N VAL A 151 -8.04 -5.04 16.45
CA VAL A 151 -7.90 -3.57 16.46
C VAL A 151 -9.24 -2.92 16.76
N ALA A 152 -9.38 -2.39 17.98
CA ALA A 152 -10.64 -1.80 18.45
C ALA A 152 -10.89 -0.37 17.90
N VAL A 153 -9.83 0.43 17.72
CA VAL A 153 -9.92 1.86 17.37
C VAL A 153 -8.87 2.21 16.34
N PHE A 154 -9.27 2.94 15.29
CA PHE A 154 -8.35 3.50 14.31
C PHE A 154 -7.59 4.70 14.92
N PRO A 155 -6.29 4.88 14.67
CA PRO A 155 -5.46 5.87 15.35
C PRO A 155 -6.03 7.29 15.31
N ALA A 156 -6.24 7.88 16.50
CA ALA A 156 -6.84 9.21 16.66
C ALA A 156 -5.95 10.37 16.18
N GLY A 157 -4.65 10.12 15.98
CA GLY A 157 -3.68 11.10 15.47
C GLY A 157 -3.51 11.07 13.94
N ALA A 158 -4.25 10.21 13.25
CA ALA A 158 -4.15 10.09 11.81
C ALA A 158 -4.64 11.37 11.12
N SER A 159 -3.81 11.91 10.23
CA SER A 159 -4.21 13.03 9.38
C SER A 159 -5.44 12.61 8.58
N ALA A 160 -6.58 13.28 8.77
CA ALA A 160 -7.75 13.03 7.93
C ALA A 160 -7.33 13.15 6.45
N PRO A 161 -7.89 12.32 5.54
CA PRO A 161 -7.57 12.45 4.12
C PRO A 161 -7.82 13.90 3.70
N ALA A 162 -6.80 14.57 3.15
CA ALA A 162 -6.96 15.90 2.60
C ALA A 162 -8.09 15.90 1.55
N ALA A 163 -8.73 17.04 1.31
CA ALA A 163 -9.78 17.17 0.29
C ALA A 163 -9.28 16.61 -1.05
N MET A 164 -9.80 15.45 -1.44
CA MET A 164 -9.23 14.64 -2.51
C MET A 164 -9.55 15.25 -3.87
N THR A 165 -8.50 15.52 -4.64
CA THR A 165 -8.64 15.86 -6.05
C THR A 165 -8.19 14.64 -6.85
N LYS A 166 -9.17 13.81 -7.22
CA LYS A 166 -8.91 12.57 -7.94
C LYS A 166 -8.49 12.86 -9.36
N VAL A 167 -7.52 12.08 -9.84
CA VAL A 167 -7.10 12.11 -11.25
C VAL A 167 -8.09 11.30 -12.09
N ARG A 168 -8.70 11.94 -13.08
CA ARG A 168 -9.50 11.25 -14.10
C ARG A 168 -8.67 11.10 -15.37
N PHE A 169 -9.03 10.10 -16.18
CA PHE A 169 -8.34 9.88 -17.46
C PHE A 169 -8.36 11.11 -18.37
N GLN A 170 -9.48 11.83 -18.40
CA GLN A 170 -9.64 13.08 -19.15
C GLN A 170 -8.74 14.24 -18.66
N ASP A 171 -8.16 14.12 -17.46
CA ASP A 171 -7.23 15.10 -16.92
C ASP A 171 -5.77 14.82 -17.38
N LEU A 172 -5.53 13.70 -18.08
CA LEU A 172 -4.21 13.27 -18.56
C LEU A 172 -3.97 13.62 -20.03
N VAL A 173 -2.69 13.82 -20.37
CA VAL A 173 -2.23 13.97 -21.76
C VAL A 173 -1.07 13.01 -21.99
N PHE A 174 -1.18 12.18 -23.03
CA PHE A 174 -0.15 11.20 -23.40
C PHE A 174 0.69 11.74 -24.55
N ARG A 175 2.00 11.70 -24.39
CA ARG A 175 2.97 12.17 -25.38
C ARG A 175 4.16 11.21 -25.40
N ILE A 176 4.66 10.86 -26.57
CA ILE A 176 5.89 10.10 -26.77
C ILE A 176 6.88 11.01 -27.47
N GLY A 177 8.10 11.11 -26.94
CA GLY A 177 9.17 11.93 -27.53
C GLY A 177 10.42 11.12 -27.79
N ASP A 178 11.09 11.38 -28.91
CA ASP A 178 12.51 11.07 -29.06
C ASP A 178 13.32 12.25 -28.50
N GLN A 179 14.51 11.97 -27.96
CA GLN A 179 15.20 12.84 -27.01
C GLN A 179 15.76 14.17 -27.55
N ALA A 180 15.39 14.64 -28.75
CA ALA A 180 15.93 15.89 -29.28
C ALA A 180 15.04 17.13 -29.08
N ASN A 181 13.71 16.99 -29.05
CA ASN A 181 12.79 18.14 -29.04
C ASN A 181 11.87 18.12 -27.81
N SER A 182 11.55 19.32 -27.29
CA SER A 182 10.53 19.48 -26.26
C SER A 182 9.16 19.02 -26.77
N LEU A 183 8.49 18.15 -26.02
CA LEU A 183 7.14 17.67 -26.33
C LEU A 183 6.13 18.84 -26.39
N ALA A 184 5.52 19.06 -27.55
CA ALA A 184 4.53 20.10 -27.79
C ALA A 184 3.10 19.58 -27.62
N SER A 185 2.12 20.49 -27.65
CA SER A 185 0.68 20.12 -27.60
C SER A 185 0.23 19.30 -28.82
N GLY A 186 0.94 19.41 -29.95
CA GLY A 186 0.67 18.65 -31.18
C GLY A 186 1.10 17.18 -31.12
N ASP A 187 1.93 16.80 -30.15
CA ASP A 187 2.43 15.42 -29.98
C ASP A 187 1.50 14.57 -29.09
N ALA A 188 0.31 15.10 -28.79
CA ALA A 188 -0.69 14.39 -28.00
C ALA A 188 -1.22 13.20 -28.77
N MET A 189 -1.18 12.03 -28.14
CA MET A 189 -1.77 10.81 -28.68
C MET A 189 -3.09 10.51 -27.99
N GLU A 190 -4.07 10.08 -28.76
CA GLU A 190 -5.30 9.51 -28.21
C GLU A 190 -5.07 8.05 -27.84
N ILE A 191 -5.29 7.71 -26.58
CA ILE A 191 -5.31 6.34 -26.12
C ILE A 191 -6.65 6.06 -25.42
N SER A 192 -7.08 4.81 -25.40
CA SER A 192 -8.30 4.35 -24.74
C SER A 192 -8.04 3.85 -23.32
N GLU A 193 -6.83 3.38 -23.07
CA GLU A 193 -6.36 2.79 -21.82
C GLU A 193 -4.84 2.92 -21.70
N PHE A 194 -4.34 2.92 -20.47
CA PHE A 194 -2.92 2.79 -20.19
C PHE A 194 -2.69 1.98 -18.93
N GLU A 195 -1.51 1.38 -18.85
CA GLU A 195 -0.97 0.79 -17.65
C GLU A 195 0.53 1.13 -17.58
N ILE A 196 0.96 1.61 -16.42
CA ILE A 196 2.37 1.79 -16.07
C ILE A 196 2.62 0.96 -14.82
N SER A 197 3.59 0.06 -14.86
CA SER A 197 3.97 -0.75 -13.71
C SER A 197 5.43 -0.56 -13.37
N PHE A 198 5.72 -0.58 -12.08
CA PHE A 198 7.07 -0.67 -11.54
C PHE A 198 7.11 -1.83 -10.56
N ASP A 199 8.05 -2.75 -10.78
CA ASP A 199 8.23 -3.97 -10.01
C ASP A 199 9.65 -4.02 -9.49
N ARG A 200 9.81 -4.15 -8.17
CA ARG A 200 11.12 -4.30 -7.53
C ARG A 200 11.70 -5.70 -7.68
N ASN A 201 10.92 -6.64 -8.22
CA ASN A 201 11.25 -8.06 -8.35
C ASN A 201 11.71 -8.68 -7.01
N MET A 202 11.11 -8.23 -5.91
CA MET A 202 11.38 -8.76 -4.57
C MET A 202 10.65 -10.09 -4.38
N LYS A 203 11.33 -11.12 -3.87
CA LYS A 203 10.65 -12.36 -3.46
C LYS A 203 10.06 -12.22 -2.06
N ASP A 204 8.97 -12.96 -1.82
CA ASP A 204 8.34 -13.01 -0.50
C ASP A 204 9.25 -13.64 0.56
N ASP A 205 10.27 -14.41 0.17
CA ASP A 205 11.26 -14.98 1.09
C ASP A 205 12.47 -14.05 1.32
N ASP A 206 12.77 -13.16 0.37
CA ASP A 206 13.93 -12.26 0.44
C ASP A 206 13.80 -11.27 1.62
N TYR A 207 12.56 -10.98 2.05
CA TYR A 207 12.29 -10.19 3.25
C TYR A 207 12.20 -11.05 4.52
N VAL A 208 11.86 -12.36 4.41
CA VAL A 208 11.79 -13.26 5.57
C VAL A 208 13.17 -13.53 6.15
N ALA A 209 14.16 -13.80 5.29
CA ALA A 209 15.53 -14.10 5.67
C ALA A 209 16.27 -12.91 6.32
N ARG A 210 15.81 -11.68 6.12
CA ARG A 210 16.50 -10.45 6.58
C ARG A 210 16.03 -9.98 7.96
N ALA A 211 14.78 -10.24 8.34
CA ALA A 211 14.29 -10.01 9.70
C ALA A 211 15.05 -10.84 10.75
N ALA A 212 15.64 -11.97 10.36
CA ALA A 212 16.48 -12.81 11.23
C ALA A 212 17.90 -12.25 11.43
N ASN A 213 18.37 -11.34 10.56
CA ASN A 213 19.71 -10.75 10.60
C ASN A 213 19.75 -9.33 11.20
N ALA A 214 18.59 -8.78 11.59
CA ALA A 214 18.46 -7.46 12.22
C ALA A 214 18.39 -7.53 13.77
N GLN A 215 18.69 -8.70 14.37
CA GLN A 215 18.93 -8.89 15.81
C GLN A 215 20.41 -8.72 16.14
#